data_AF-A0A2U0TT99-F1
#
_entry.id   AF-A0A2U0TT99-F1
#
_cell.length_a   1.000
_cell.length_b   1.000
_cell.length_c   1.000
_cell.angle_alpha   90.00
_cell.angle_beta   90.00
_cell.angle_gamma   90.00
#
_symmetry.space_group_name_H-M   'P 1'
#
loop_
_entity.id
_entity.type
_entity.pdbx_description
1 polymer ?
#
loop_
_entity_poly.entity_id
_entity_poly.type
_entity_poly.pdbx_seq_one_letter_code
_entity_poly.pdbx_strand_id
1 'polypeptide(L)'
;MKHYKKLKTTIIAIFILTSIFVSCQKEKVHKKFKEGKNTAVFTTKFVIVDNKEITNVFHYKEDGTWQFNSDDNYENFEDVAKIVGLGQIIKIDKTILEIADLPLGYSASRKSKNEDWTIQKIK
;
A
#
# COMPACT_ATOMS: atom_id res chain seq x y z
N MET A 1 -22.79 57.35 -10.60
CA MET A 1 -21.65 56.44 -10.27
C MET A 1 -21.94 55.76 -8.93
N LYS A 2 -22.92 54.85 -8.85
CA LYS A 2 -22.83 53.43 -9.21
C LYS A 2 -21.66 52.68 -8.53
N HIS A 3 -22.01 51.99 -7.44
CA HIS A 3 -21.66 50.59 -7.20
C HIS A 3 -20.18 50.16 -7.07
N TYR A 4 -19.40 50.79 -6.18
CA TYR A 4 -18.08 50.24 -5.82
C TYR A 4 -17.77 50.20 -4.30
N LYS A 5 -18.80 50.06 -3.45
CA LYS A 5 -18.64 49.92 -1.99
C LYS A 5 -19.21 48.64 -1.38
N LYS A 6 -19.53 47.62 -2.19
CA LYS A 6 -20.05 46.32 -1.74
C LYS A 6 -19.34 45.10 -2.35
N LEU A 7 -18.06 45.22 -2.72
CA LEU A 7 -17.32 44.12 -3.36
C LEU A 7 -15.95 43.81 -2.72
N LYS A 8 -15.66 44.34 -1.52
CA LYS A 8 -14.42 43.99 -0.80
C LYS A 8 -14.63 43.16 0.46
N THR A 9 -15.87 42.94 0.89
CA THR A 9 -16.16 42.20 2.13
C THR A 9 -16.68 40.77 1.89
N THR A 10 -16.91 40.36 0.64
CA THR A 10 -17.44 39.01 0.32
C THR A 10 -16.35 38.02 -0.08
N ILE A 11 -15.16 38.48 -0.48
CA ILE A 11 -14.09 37.59 -0.94
C ILE A 11 -13.38 36.89 0.24
N ILE A 12 -13.34 37.54 1.42
CA ILE A 12 -12.64 36.98 2.58
C ILE A 12 -13.44 35.86 3.25
N ALA A 13 -14.77 35.84 3.15
CA ALA A 13 -15.62 34.82 3.79
C ALA A 13 -15.69 33.47 3.03
N ILE A 14 -15.28 33.42 1.76
CA ILE A 14 -15.26 32.16 0.98
C ILE A 14 -13.95 31.39 1.19
N PHE A 15 -12.86 32.09 1.56
CA PHE A 15 -11.55 31.49 1.81
C PHE A 15 -11.40 30.81 3.18
N ILE A 16 -12.42 30.85 4.05
CA ILE A 16 -12.37 30.30 5.42
C ILE A 16 -13.32 29.11 5.63
N LEU A 17 -13.93 28.57 4.56
CA LEU A 17 -14.77 27.36 4.64
C LEU A 17 -14.30 26.19 3.76
N THR A 18 -13.20 26.34 3.02
CA THR A 18 -12.58 25.23 2.27
C THR A 18 -11.37 24.62 2.98
N SER A 19 -11.20 24.88 4.28
CA SER A 19 -10.18 24.23 5.13
C SER A 19 -10.42 22.72 5.34
N ILE A 20 -11.26 22.10 4.51
CA ILE A 20 -11.58 20.68 4.55
C ILE A 20 -10.77 19.99 3.46
N PHE A 21 -9.81 19.19 3.92
CA PHE A 21 -8.99 18.26 3.14
C PHE A 21 -8.09 18.91 2.08
N VAL A 22 -6.98 19.50 2.54
CA VAL A 22 -5.70 19.14 1.92
C VAL A 22 -5.49 17.65 2.21
N SER A 23 -6.21 16.78 1.48
CA SER A 23 -5.66 15.46 1.23
C SER A 23 -4.40 15.77 0.43
N CYS A 24 -3.25 15.67 1.09
CA CYS A 24 -1.97 15.61 0.41
C CYS A 24 -2.09 14.41 -0.53
N GLN A 25 -2.56 14.63 -1.76
CA GLN A 25 -2.59 13.61 -2.78
C GLN A 25 -1.13 13.35 -3.11
N LYS A 26 -0.53 12.40 -2.37
CA LYS A 26 0.75 11.82 -2.73
C LYS A 26 0.59 11.31 -4.16
N GLU A 27 1.29 11.91 -5.12
CA GLU A 27 1.42 11.34 -6.45
C GLU A 27 2.03 9.95 -6.30
N LYS A 28 1.20 8.92 -6.41
CA LYS A 28 1.65 7.53 -6.30
C LYS A 28 2.35 7.15 -7.61
N VAL A 29 3.68 7.13 -7.59
CA VAL A 29 4.48 6.57 -8.68
C VAL A 29 4.12 5.09 -8.84
N HIS A 30 3.53 4.75 -9.98
CA HIS A 30 3.19 3.36 -10.30
C HIS A 30 4.42 2.60 -10.78
N LYS A 31 5.13 1.97 -9.84
CA LYS A 31 6.22 1.02 -10.17
C LYS A 31 5.62 -0.32 -10.61
N LYS A 32 6.49 -1.20 -11.12
CA LYS A 32 6.15 -2.56 -11.52
C LYS A 32 7.15 -3.54 -10.94
N PHE A 33 6.69 -4.73 -10.60
CA PHE A 33 7.59 -5.83 -10.25
C PHE A 33 8.42 -6.23 -11.48
N LYS A 34 9.62 -6.74 -11.23
CA LYS A 34 10.47 -7.31 -12.28
C LYS A 34 9.94 -8.68 -12.71
N GLU A 35 9.32 -9.38 -11.77
CA GLU A 35 8.72 -10.69 -11.89
C GLU A 35 7.43 -10.66 -12.72
N GLY A 36 7.16 -11.74 -13.45
CA GLY A 36 5.94 -11.89 -14.22
C GLY A 36 4.71 -12.09 -13.32
N LYS A 37 3.51 -11.82 -13.84
CA LYS A 37 2.25 -12.05 -13.10
C LYS A 37 2.04 -13.51 -12.67
N ASN A 38 2.69 -14.46 -13.34
CA ASN A 38 2.61 -15.89 -13.04
C ASN A 38 3.72 -16.37 -12.08
N THR A 39 4.61 -15.48 -11.62
CA THR A 39 5.62 -15.83 -10.63
C THR A 39 4.95 -16.28 -9.33
N ALA A 40 5.36 -17.44 -8.82
CA ALA A 40 4.88 -17.99 -7.57
C ALA A 40 5.38 -17.15 -6.39
N VAL A 41 4.49 -16.81 -5.46
CA VAL A 41 4.79 -16.03 -4.26
C VAL A 41 4.08 -16.64 -3.05
N PHE A 42 4.67 -16.47 -1.86
CA PHE A 42 4.09 -16.93 -0.61
C PHE A 42 3.08 -15.91 -0.05
N THR A 43 2.05 -16.40 0.61
CA THR A 43 1.02 -15.60 1.29
C THR A 43 0.31 -16.48 2.32
N THR A 44 -0.65 -15.91 3.05
CA THR A 44 -1.55 -16.65 3.93
C THR A 44 -2.97 -16.71 3.38
N LYS A 45 -3.77 -17.65 3.89
CA LYS A 45 -5.23 -17.72 3.65
C LYS A 45 -5.95 -16.44 4.07
N PHE A 46 -5.42 -15.70 5.05
CA PHE A 46 -6.01 -14.44 5.50
C PHE A 46 -6.08 -13.41 4.38
N VAL A 47 -5.03 -13.30 3.57
CA VAL A 47 -4.99 -12.39 2.41
C VAL A 47 -5.89 -12.90 1.28
N ILE A 48 -5.89 -14.21 1.02
CA ILE A 48 -6.53 -14.78 -0.18
C ILE A 48 -8.02 -15.10 0.02
N VAL A 49 -8.36 -15.69 1.16
CA VAL A 49 -9.70 -16.20 1.48
C VAL A 49 -10.46 -15.16 2.30
N ASP A 50 -9.82 -14.61 3.33
CA ASP A 50 -10.47 -13.67 4.26
C ASP A 50 -10.33 -12.21 3.80
N ASN A 51 -9.64 -11.97 2.67
CA ASN A 51 -9.43 -10.67 2.04
C ASN A 51 -8.86 -9.61 3.01
N LYS A 52 -8.00 -10.03 3.93
CA LYS A 52 -7.29 -9.15 4.87
C LYS A 52 -6.24 -8.31 4.16
N GLU A 53 -5.98 -7.12 4.72
CA GLU A 53 -5.01 -6.19 4.16
C GLU A 53 -3.60 -6.76 4.23
N ILE A 54 -2.83 -6.54 3.17
CA ILE A 54 -1.40 -6.88 3.18
C ILE A 54 -0.68 -5.80 3.99
N THR A 55 -0.18 -6.16 5.16
CA THR A 55 0.50 -5.24 6.08
C THR A 55 1.99 -5.54 6.19
N ASN A 56 2.43 -6.74 5.78
CA ASN A 56 3.81 -7.19 5.83
C ASN A 56 4.22 -7.80 4.48
N VAL A 57 5.34 -7.35 3.94
CA VAL A 57 5.92 -7.85 2.68
C VAL A 57 7.40 -8.14 2.88
N PHE A 58 7.87 -9.28 2.35
CA PHE A 58 9.25 -9.72 2.44
C PHE A 58 9.78 -10.04 1.04
N HIS A 59 11.01 -9.62 0.76
CA HIS A 59 11.76 -10.02 -0.43
C HIS A 59 13.02 -10.74 0.04
N TYR A 60 12.97 -12.08 0.07
CA TYR A 60 14.01 -12.90 0.68
C TYR A 60 15.29 -12.87 -0.15
N LYS A 61 16.43 -12.87 0.54
CA LYS A 61 17.74 -12.78 -0.12
C LYS A 61 18.21 -14.13 -0.63
N GLU A 62 17.77 -15.19 0.03
CA GLU A 62 18.22 -16.57 -0.12
C GLU A 62 17.81 -17.13 -1.48
N ASP A 63 16.57 -16.85 -1.90
CA ASP A 63 15.96 -17.43 -3.11
C ASP A 63 15.31 -16.37 -4.01
N GLY A 64 15.29 -15.10 -3.60
CA GLY A 64 14.61 -14.02 -4.33
C GLY A 64 13.09 -14.12 -4.29
N THR A 65 12.52 -14.92 -3.40
CA THR A 65 11.08 -15.11 -3.33
C THR A 65 10.41 -13.95 -2.60
N TRP A 66 9.19 -13.65 -3.02
CA TRP A 66 8.31 -12.69 -2.38
C TRP A 66 7.31 -13.37 -1.44
N GLN A 67 7.03 -12.72 -0.31
CA GLN A 67 5.96 -13.08 0.60
C GLN A 67 5.09 -11.88 0.96
N PHE A 68 3.78 -12.06 0.97
CA PHE A 68 2.79 -11.03 1.26
C PHE A 68 1.81 -11.51 2.33
N ASN A 69 1.80 -10.89 3.50
CA ASN A 69 0.96 -11.31 4.63
C ASN A 69 0.16 -10.12 5.20
N SER A 70 -0.93 -10.44 5.88
CA SER A 70 -1.55 -9.56 6.87
C SER A 70 -0.80 -9.63 8.21
N ASP A 71 -1.34 -8.97 9.24
CA ASP A 71 -0.84 -8.94 10.62
C ASP A 71 -1.56 -9.96 11.52
N ASP A 72 -2.37 -10.86 10.93
CA ASP A 72 -3.09 -11.88 11.66
C ASP A 72 -2.13 -12.89 12.32
N ASN A 73 -2.44 -13.27 13.57
CA ASN A 73 -1.74 -14.32 14.30
C ASN A 73 -2.21 -15.70 13.86
N TYR A 74 -1.30 -16.68 13.93
CA TYR A 74 -1.56 -18.09 13.66
C TYR A 74 -0.65 -18.96 14.52
N GLU A 75 -1.14 -20.14 14.91
CA GLU A 75 -0.36 -21.09 15.72
C GLU A 75 0.65 -21.87 14.88
N ASN A 76 0.20 -22.40 13.73
CA ASN A 76 1.03 -23.11 12.77
C ASN A 76 0.97 -22.43 11.40
N PHE A 77 2.13 -22.11 10.84
CA PHE A 77 2.22 -21.49 9.52
C PHE A 77 1.72 -22.43 8.41
N GLU A 78 1.96 -23.74 8.53
CA GLU A 78 1.60 -24.73 7.51
C GLU A 78 0.08 -24.78 7.25
N ASP A 79 -0.73 -24.49 8.27
CA ASP A 79 -2.20 -24.48 8.17
C ASP A 79 -2.75 -23.27 7.41
N VAL A 80 -1.97 -22.20 7.34
CA VAL A 80 -2.40 -20.92 6.77
C VAL A 80 -1.65 -20.56 5.49
N ALA A 81 -0.48 -21.15 5.24
CA ALA A 81 0.35 -20.87 4.09
C ALA A 81 -0.36 -21.17 2.77
N LYS A 82 -0.14 -20.30 1.78
CA LYS A 82 -0.62 -20.43 0.41
C LYS A 82 0.49 -20.01 -0.55
N ILE A 83 0.47 -20.61 -1.74
CA ILE A 83 1.28 -20.19 -2.88
C ILE A 83 0.32 -19.75 -3.97
N VAL A 84 0.51 -18.54 -4.48
CA VAL A 84 -0.32 -17.96 -5.55
C VAL A 84 0.56 -17.27 -6.59
N GLY A 85 -0.05 -16.85 -7.71
CA GLY A 85 0.64 -15.99 -8.66
C GLY A 85 0.70 -14.54 -8.17
N LEU A 86 1.83 -13.85 -8.38
CA LEU A 86 2.01 -12.43 -8.07
C LEU A 86 0.89 -11.54 -8.65
N GLY A 87 0.40 -11.87 -9.84
CA GLY A 87 -0.72 -11.18 -10.47
C GLY A 87 -2.03 -11.27 -9.69
N GLN A 88 -2.23 -12.30 -8.88
CA GLN A 88 -3.38 -12.41 -7.97
C GLN A 88 -3.22 -11.45 -6.79
N ILE A 89 -2.03 -11.38 -6.19
CA ILE A 89 -1.72 -10.44 -5.11
C ILE A 89 -1.90 -8.99 -5.58
N ILE A 90 -1.39 -8.63 -6.77
CA ILE A 90 -1.57 -7.28 -7.35
C ILE A 90 -3.06 -6.94 -7.56
N LYS A 91 -3.90 -7.92 -7.89
CA LYS A 91 -5.36 -7.70 -8.03
C LYS A 91 -6.03 -7.42 -6.69
N ILE A 92 -5.63 -8.12 -5.62
CA ILE A 92 -6.12 -7.92 -4.25
C ILE A 92 -5.68 -6.55 -3.74
N ASP A 93 -4.41 -6.21 -3.96
CA ASP A 93 -3.85 -4.96 -3.49
C ASP A 93 -2.86 -4.33 -4.47
N LYS A 94 -3.29 -3.27 -5.16
CA LYS A 94 -2.44 -2.50 -6.07
C LYS A 94 -1.43 -1.59 -5.35
N THR A 95 -1.61 -1.30 -4.07
CA THR A 95 -0.72 -0.39 -3.32
C THR A 95 0.65 -1.00 -3.06
N ILE A 96 0.78 -2.33 -3.16
CA ILE A 96 2.09 -3.01 -3.10
C ILE A 96 2.99 -2.61 -4.28
N LEU A 97 2.44 -2.01 -5.35
CA LEU A 97 3.25 -1.50 -6.45
C LEU A 97 4.17 -0.36 -6.02
N GLU A 98 3.88 0.31 -4.90
CA GLU A 98 4.74 1.35 -4.32
C GLU A 98 6.09 0.80 -3.84
N ILE A 99 6.14 -0.50 -3.52
CA ILE A 99 7.31 -1.24 -3.03
C ILE A 99 7.77 -2.32 -4.02
N ALA A 100 7.36 -2.25 -5.29
CA ALA A 100 7.73 -3.26 -6.28
C ALA A 100 9.24 -3.30 -6.61
N ASP A 101 9.99 -2.30 -6.15
CA ASP A 101 11.45 -2.19 -6.23
C ASP A 101 12.14 -2.49 -4.88
N LEU A 102 11.44 -3.05 -3.90
CA LEU A 102 12.01 -3.47 -2.61
C LEU A 102 13.26 -4.34 -2.87
N PRO A 103 14.44 -3.99 -2.35
CA PRO A 103 15.64 -4.78 -2.59
C PRO A 103 15.59 -6.17 -1.94
N LEU A 104 16.38 -7.10 -2.46
CA LEU A 104 16.59 -8.41 -1.82
C LEU A 104 17.11 -8.26 -0.39
N GLY A 105 16.57 -9.04 0.53
CA GLY A 105 16.90 -9.00 1.96
C GLY A 105 16.25 -7.84 2.71
N TYR A 106 15.17 -7.26 2.16
CA TYR A 106 14.38 -6.23 2.82
C TYR A 106 12.94 -6.66 3.03
N SER A 107 12.31 -6.07 4.04
CA SER A 107 10.89 -6.14 4.29
C SER A 107 10.27 -4.74 4.25
N ALA A 108 8.97 -4.70 4.00
CA ALA A 108 8.16 -3.50 4.11
C ALA A 108 6.94 -3.80 4.97
N SER A 109 6.64 -2.93 5.92
CA SER A 109 5.45 -3.06 6.77
C SER A 109 4.64 -1.76 6.82
N ARG A 110 3.34 -1.85 7.08
CA ARG A 110 2.45 -0.70 7.27
C ARG A 110 1.33 -1.04 8.24
N LYS A 111 0.71 -0.02 8.82
CA LYS A 111 -0.42 -0.19 9.77
C LYS A 111 -1.75 -0.49 9.08
N SER A 112 -1.96 0.05 7.88
CA SER A 112 -3.17 -0.17 7.07
C SER A 112 -2.90 0.20 5.62
N LYS A 113 -3.84 -0.10 4.72
CA LYS A 113 -3.72 0.16 3.27
C LYS A 113 -3.48 1.62 2.89
N ASN A 114 -3.85 2.56 3.76
CA ASN A 114 -3.71 4.00 3.51
C ASN A 114 -2.47 4.63 4.16
N GLU A 115 -1.72 3.84 4.94
CA GLU A 115 -0.51 4.28 5.63
C GLU A 115 0.74 3.98 4.80
N ASP A 116 1.80 4.73 5.05
CA ASP A 116 3.08 4.54 4.35
C ASP A 116 3.77 3.23 4.73
N TRP A 117 4.50 2.68 3.75
CA TRP A 117 5.39 1.56 3.97
C TRP A 117 6.63 1.99 4.75
N THR A 118 6.93 1.28 5.84
CA THR A 118 8.19 1.32 6.56
C THR A 118 9.09 0.21 6.04
N ILE A 119 10.21 0.57 5.43
CA ILE A 119 11.17 -0.39 4.85
C ILE A 119 12.27 -0.70 5.86
N GLN A 120 12.58 -1.98 6.03
CA GLN A 120 13.62 -2.47 6.94
C GLN A 120 14.47 -3.56 6.29
N LYS A 121 15.73 -3.69 6.71
CA LYS A 121 16.59 -4.79 6.28
C LYS A 121 16.28 -6.02 7.14
N ILE A 122 16.07 -7.17 6.51
CA ILE A 122 15.94 -8.46 7.19
C ILE A 122 17.31 -8.82 7.76
N LYS A 123 17.36 -9.16 9.05
CA LYS A 123 18.60 -9.53 9.75
C LYS A 123 18.94 -10.98 9.53
#